data_AF-A0A8J6RJ04-F1
#
_entry.id   AF-A0A8J6RJ04-F1
#
_cell.length_a   1.000
_cell.length_b   1.000
_cell.length_c   1.000
_cell.angle_alpha   90.00
_cell.angle_beta   90.00
_cell.angle_gamma   90.00
#
_symmetry.space_group_name_H-M   'P 1'
#
loop_
_entity.id
_entity.type
_entity.pdbx_description
1 polymer ?
#
loop_
_entity_poly.entity_id
_entity_poly.type
_entity_poly.pdbx_seq_one_letter_code
_entity_poly.pdbx_strand_id
1 'polypeptide(L)'
;MATRLWNFLTTDPDLASLEAADRAADAADAVLGLAKVLKEDSPNLRQVAALVSQLDSLLEAINAPLGKLMGAALPFVSISTGLLKIYGETTKKEPTLAQAVALMSQAAYLESLREFVKQHPKIEQWLIAKDSTPQARTITLPVKALSIFELTEQEARLATLHFHQSALAEAFNNALRARLVQLGTTFEQAERITKVVAKNTNRHLKTAIADAGDSLKHQLEGDRL
;
A
#
# COMPACT_ATOMS: atom_id res chain seq x y z
N MET A 1 -9.80 -4.09 -18.41
CA MET A 1 -10.66 -4.60 -17.31
C MET A 1 -10.36 -3.79 -16.05
N ALA A 2 -11.35 -3.47 -15.22
CA ALA A 2 -11.11 -2.73 -13.98
C ALA A 2 -10.77 -3.72 -12.84
N THR A 3 -9.82 -3.36 -11.98
CA THR A 3 -9.31 -4.22 -10.90
C THR A 3 -9.41 -3.52 -9.56
N ARG A 4 -9.94 -4.20 -8.55
CA ARG A 4 -9.90 -3.70 -7.17
C ARG A 4 -8.51 -3.86 -6.57
N LEU A 5 -8.12 -2.91 -5.72
CA LEU A 5 -6.72 -2.69 -5.35
C LEU A 5 -5.98 -3.90 -4.75
N TRP A 6 -6.69 -4.78 -4.06
CA TRP A 6 -6.12 -5.91 -3.32
C TRP A 6 -6.67 -7.28 -3.76
N ASN A 7 -7.81 -7.29 -4.46
CA ASN A 7 -8.62 -8.48 -4.69
C ASN A 7 -7.87 -9.64 -5.34
N PHE A 8 -6.98 -9.37 -6.29
CA PHE A 8 -6.32 -10.46 -7.03
C PHE A 8 -5.46 -11.36 -6.12
N LEU A 9 -5.03 -10.85 -4.96
CA LEU A 9 -4.29 -11.63 -3.97
C LEU A 9 -5.21 -12.48 -3.08
N THR A 10 -6.49 -12.16 -2.97
CA THR A 10 -7.44 -12.85 -2.08
C THR A 10 -8.47 -13.70 -2.83
N THR A 11 -8.66 -13.47 -4.13
CA THR A 11 -9.64 -14.19 -4.95
C THR A 11 -9.03 -15.28 -5.84
N ASP A 12 -7.71 -15.30 -6.04
CA ASP A 12 -7.08 -16.37 -6.82
C ASP A 12 -7.11 -17.69 -6.02
N PRO A 13 -7.72 -18.76 -6.54
CA PRO A 13 -7.92 -20.01 -5.79
C PRO A 13 -6.61 -20.66 -5.35
N ASP A 14 -5.54 -20.49 -6.14
CA ASP A 14 -4.23 -21.09 -5.81
C ASP A 14 -3.64 -20.41 -4.57
N LEU A 15 -3.79 -19.09 -4.44
CA LEU A 15 -3.33 -18.33 -3.28
C LEU A 15 -4.29 -18.47 -2.08
N ALA A 16 -5.59 -18.53 -2.33
CA ALA A 16 -6.63 -18.67 -1.31
C ALA A 16 -6.65 -20.08 -0.66
N SER A 17 -6.09 -21.09 -1.33
CA SER A 17 -5.97 -22.46 -0.80
C SER A 17 -4.95 -22.59 0.33
N LEU A 18 -4.13 -21.56 0.57
CA LEU A 18 -3.15 -21.53 1.65
C LEU A 18 -3.87 -21.29 2.99
N GLU A 19 -3.93 -22.31 3.86
CA GLU A 19 -4.56 -22.22 5.18
C GLU A 19 -3.97 -21.08 6.03
N ALA A 20 -4.83 -20.23 6.59
CA ALA A 20 -4.43 -19.10 7.42
C ALA A 20 -4.17 -19.55 8.87
N ALA A 21 -3.01 -19.16 9.42
CA ALA A 21 -2.74 -19.19 10.86
C ALA A 21 -2.81 -17.77 11.46
N ASP A 22 -3.11 -17.68 12.76
CA ASP A 22 -3.13 -16.48 13.63
C ASP A 22 -3.50 -15.10 13.02
N ARG A 23 -4.56 -14.50 13.57
CA ARG A 23 -4.95 -13.12 13.24
C ARG A 23 -3.98 -12.10 13.84
N ALA A 24 -3.53 -11.15 13.03
CA ALA A 24 -2.86 -9.94 13.47
C ALA A 24 -3.79 -9.13 14.38
N ALA A 25 -3.20 -8.39 15.31
CA ALA A 25 -3.96 -7.59 16.27
C ALA A 25 -4.57 -6.33 15.63
N ASP A 26 -3.89 -5.75 14.64
CA ASP A 26 -4.37 -4.62 13.83
C ASP A 26 -3.75 -4.62 12.41
N ALA A 27 -4.25 -3.73 11.53
CA ALA A 27 -3.77 -3.63 10.14
C ALA A 27 -2.30 -3.18 10.03
N ALA A 28 -1.76 -2.43 11.00
CA ALA A 28 -0.33 -2.11 11.00
C ALA A 28 0.50 -3.35 11.31
N ASP A 29 0.08 -4.19 12.27
CA ASP A 29 0.75 -5.47 12.54
C ASP A 29 0.72 -6.39 11.34
N ALA A 30 -0.40 -6.44 10.60
CA ALA A 30 -0.49 -7.24 9.39
C ALA A 30 0.51 -6.75 8.32
N VAL A 31 0.57 -5.44 8.04
CA VAL A 31 1.50 -4.87 7.06
C VAL A 31 2.97 -5.01 7.49
N LEU A 32 3.28 -4.78 8.77
CA LEU A 32 4.63 -4.95 9.30
C LEU A 32 5.04 -6.43 9.33
N GLY A 33 4.10 -7.32 9.63
CA GLY A 33 4.26 -8.77 9.50
C GLY A 33 4.60 -9.16 8.07
N LEU A 34 3.88 -8.64 7.08
CA LEU A 34 4.17 -8.88 5.66
C LEU A 34 5.57 -8.40 5.30
N ALA A 35 5.93 -7.18 5.70
CA ALA A 35 7.26 -6.63 5.45
C ALA A 35 8.37 -7.51 6.04
N LYS A 36 8.13 -8.09 7.22
CA LYS A 36 9.09 -8.97 7.89
C LYS A 36 9.22 -10.31 7.18
N VAL A 37 8.11 -10.99 6.92
CA VAL A 37 8.09 -12.33 6.31
C VAL A 37 8.65 -12.29 4.88
N LEU A 38 8.32 -11.26 4.11
CA LEU A 38 8.81 -11.10 2.73
C LEU A 38 10.29 -10.73 2.65
N LYS A 39 10.93 -10.36 3.76
CA LYS A 39 12.37 -10.10 3.83
C LYS A 39 13.19 -11.39 4.05
N GLU A 40 12.56 -12.47 4.47
CA GLU A 40 13.24 -13.75 4.68
C GLU A 40 13.67 -14.36 3.34
N ASP A 41 14.79 -15.09 3.32
CA ASP A 41 15.33 -15.72 2.10
C ASP A 41 14.35 -16.75 1.49
N SER A 42 13.48 -17.33 2.31
CA SER A 42 12.39 -18.21 1.89
C SER A 42 11.13 -17.87 2.68
N PRO A 43 10.33 -16.89 2.20
CA PRO A 43 9.14 -16.43 2.88
C PRO A 43 8.16 -17.58 3.12
N ASN A 44 7.66 -17.69 4.35
CA ASN A 44 6.64 -18.68 4.68
C ASN A 44 5.31 -18.32 3.99
N LEU A 45 4.99 -19.02 2.90
CA LEU A 45 3.80 -18.76 2.08
C LEU A 45 2.49 -18.83 2.85
N ARG A 46 2.38 -19.72 3.86
CA ARG A 46 1.18 -19.80 4.70
C ARG A 46 1.02 -18.54 5.55
N GLN A 47 2.13 -18.05 6.11
CA GLN A 47 2.12 -16.82 6.88
C GLN A 47 1.83 -15.59 6.00
N VAL A 48 2.38 -15.55 4.78
CA VAL A 48 2.07 -14.50 3.80
C VAL A 48 0.57 -14.52 3.47
N ALA A 49 -0.01 -15.67 3.12
CA ALA A 49 -1.43 -15.78 2.80
C ALA A 49 -2.33 -15.39 3.99
N ALA A 50 -1.97 -15.81 5.20
CA ALA A 50 -2.67 -15.42 6.41
C ALA A 50 -2.70 -13.89 6.59
N LEU A 51 -1.58 -13.21 6.43
CA LEU A 51 -1.50 -11.76 6.58
C LEU A 51 -2.19 -11.02 5.43
N VAL A 52 -2.11 -11.54 4.20
CA VAL A 52 -2.80 -10.98 3.02
C VAL A 52 -4.31 -11.03 3.18
N SER A 53 -4.85 -12.15 3.67
CA SER A 53 -6.30 -12.35 3.87
C SER A 53 -6.91 -11.53 5.00
N GLN A 54 -6.08 -10.94 5.87
CA GLN A 54 -6.50 -10.08 6.96
C GLN A 54 -6.61 -8.61 6.57
N LEU A 55 -6.15 -8.26 5.37
CA LEU A 55 -6.13 -6.90 4.85
C LEU A 55 -7.09 -6.78 3.67
N ASP A 56 -7.81 -5.67 3.61
CA ASP A 56 -8.53 -5.26 2.40
C ASP A 56 -7.65 -4.41 1.47
N SER A 57 -6.54 -3.87 2.00
CA SER A 57 -5.52 -3.09 1.28
C SER A 57 -4.30 -2.85 2.18
N LEU A 58 -3.11 -2.56 1.62
CA LEU A 58 -1.98 -2.09 2.45
C LEU A 58 -2.29 -0.75 3.12
N LEU A 59 -3.06 0.10 2.43
CA LEU A 59 -3.45 1.41 2.95
C LEU A 59 -4.44 1.32 4.12
N GLU A 60 -5.02 0.17 4.39
CA GLU A 60 -5.79 -0.05 5.62
C GLU A 60 -4.93 0.20 6.86
N ALA A 61 -3.62 -0.05 6.79
CA ALA A 61 -2.68 0.23 7.87
C ALA A 61 -2.66 1.71 8.31
N ILE A 62 -3.14 2.65 7.48
CA ILE A 62 -3.24 4.05 7.91
C ILE A 62 -4.32 4.25 8.99
N ASN A 63 -5.29 3.33 9.13
CA ASN A 63 -6.28 3.35 10.22
C ASN A 63 -5.74 2.79 11.53
N ALA A 64 -4.61 2.12 11.52
CA ALA A 64 -3.96 1.64 12.72
C ALA A 64 -3.19 2.80 13.39
N PRO A 65 -2.58 2.57 14.57
CA PRO A 65 -1.67 3.52 15.18
C PRO A 65 -0.57 3.93 14.18
N LEU A 66 -0.66 5.17 13.66
CA LEU A 66 0.18 5.64 12.56
C LEU A 66 1.64 5.85 13.00
N GLY A 67 1.88 6.21 14.26
CA GLY A 67 3.23 6.35 14.80
C GLY A 67 3.99 5.03 14.74
N LYS A 68 3.35 3.94 15.20
CA LYS A 68 3.85 2.55 15.10
C LYS A 68 4.20 2.17 13.66
N LEU A 69 3.31 2.46 12.71
CA LEU A 69 3.53 2.14 11.30
C LEU A 69 4.71 2.94 10.71
N MET A 70 4.75 4.26 10.95
CA MET A 70 5.76 5.16 10.36
C MET A 70 7.13 5.05 11.03
N GLY A 71 7.18 4.66 12.30
CA GLY A 71 8.42 4.38 13.05
C GLY A 71 9.09 3.08 12.64
N ALA A 72 8.48 2.27 11.77
CA ALA A 72 9.06 1.01 11.35
C ALA A 72 10.33 1.18 10.49
N ALA A 73 11.34 0.36 10.78
CA ALA A 73 12.60 0.34 10.05
C ALA A 73 12.50 -0.33 8.67
N LEU A 74 11.49 -1.16 8.44
CA LEU A 74 11.33 -1.90 7.18
C LEU A 74 10.75 -0.99 6.07
N PRO A 75 11.28 -1.06 4.83
CA PRO A 75 10.67 -0.40 3.69
C PRO A 75 9.37 -1.12 3.27
N PHE A 76 8.39 -0.34 2.83
CA PHE A 76 7.10 -0.85 2.36
C PHE A 76 7.14 -1.26 0.90
N VAL A 77 7.98 -0.64 0.07
CA VAL A 77 8.07 -0.95 -1.38
C VAL A 77 8.34 -2.44 -1.63
N SER A 78 9.19 -3.06 -0.82
CA SER A 78 9.53 -4.49 -0.94
C SER A 78 8.34 -5.43 -0.70
N ILE A 79 7.29 -4.97 -0.01
CA ILE A 79 6.06 -5.75 0.16
C ILE A 79 5.41 -6.00 -1.21
N SER A 80 5.31 -4.96 -2.03
CA SER A 80 4.68 -5.06 -3.36
C SER A 80 5.44 -6.00 -4.28
N THR A 81 6.76 -5.88 -4.36
CA THR A 81 7.58 -6.74 -5.23
C THR A 81 7.60 -8.19 -4.73
N GLY A 82 7.69 -8.40 -3.41
CA GLY A 82 7.61 -9.74 -2.81
C GLY A 82 6.27 -10.43 -3.09
N LEU A 83 5.15 -9.72 -2.93
CA LEU A 83 3.82 -10.26 -3.20
C LEU A 83 3.59 -10.56 -4.69
N LEU A 84 4.06 -9.69 -5.61
CA LEU A 84 3.96 -9.96 -7.05
C LEU A 84 4.79 -11.18 -7.45
N LYS A 85 5.99 -11.34 -6.88
CA LYS A 85 6.83 -12.53 -7.09
C LYS A 85 6.11 -13.80 -6.63
N ILE A 86 5.60 -13.80 -5.39
CA ILE A 86 4.86 -14.94 -4.83
C ILE A 86 3.62 -15.25 -5.69
N TYR A 87 2.89 -14.22 -6.13
CA TYR A 87 1.73 -14.39 -7.00
C TYR A 87 2.11 -15.11 -8.30
N GLY A 88 3.16 -14.65 -8.99
CA GLY A 88 3.63 -15.27 -10.23
C GLY A 88 4.16 -16.70 -10.03
N GLU A 89 4.90 -16.93 -8.94
CA GLU A 89 5.45 -18.25 -8.62
C GLU A 89 4.36 -19.26 -8.23
N THR A 90 3.31 -18.82 -7.54
CA THR A 90 2.22 -19.68 -7.03
C THR A 90 1.18 -19.96 -8.11
N THR A 91 0.69 -18.92 -8.78
CA THR A 91 -0.41 -19.03 -9.75
C THR A 91 0.07 -19.39 -11.16
N LYS A 92 1.38 -19.27 -11.42
CA LYS A 92 1.98 -19.36 -12.76
C LYS A 92 1.39 -18.37 -13.78
N LYS A 93 0.79 -17.27 -13.30
CA LYS A 93 0.23 -16.18 -14.11
C LYS A 93 1.02 -14.90 -13.88
N GLU A 94 1.11 -14.08 -14.91
CA GLU A 94 1.59 -12.71 -14.75
C GLU A 94 0.43 -11.81 -14.27
N PRO A 95 0.66 -10.93 -13.28
CA PRO A 95 -0.32 -9.92 -12.92
C PRO A 95 -0.51 -8.94 -14.09
N THR A 96 -1.74 -8.45 -14.26
CA THR A 96 -1.99 -7.35 -15.21
C THR A 96 -1.32 -6.08 -14.73
N LEU A 97 -1.10 -5.13 -15.64
CA LEU A 97 -0.56 -3.82 -15.29
C LEU A 97 -1.39 -3.14 -14.19
N ALA A 98 -2.72 -3.21 -14.28
CA ALA A 98 -3.60 -2.64 -13.27
C ALA A 98 -3.42 -3.31 -11.89
N GLN A 99 -3.30 -4.64 -11.84
CA GLN A 99 -3.04 -5.37 -10.59
C GLN A 99 -1.70 -4.98 -9.97
N ALA A 100 -0.63 -4.95 -10.78
CA ALA A 100 0.71 -4.60 -10.33
C ALA A 100 0.75 -3.14 -9.82
N VAL A 101 0.24 -2.19 -10.59
CA VAL A 101 0.22 -0.77 -10.21
C VAL A 101 -0.67 -0.52 -8.99
N ALA A 102 -1.81 -1.19 -8.88
CA ALA A 102 -2.66 -1.10 -7.70
C ALA A 102 -1.91 -1.47 -6.41
N LEU A 103 -1.15 -2.57 -6.43
CA LEU A 103 -0.36 -3.01 -5.28
C LEU A 103 0.85 -2.10 -5.02
N MET A 104 1.63 -1.82 -6.06
CA MET A 104 2.84 -1.00 -5.94
C MET A 104 2.56 0.43 -5.52
N SER A 105 1.47 1.04 -6.00
CA SER A 105 1.11 2.41 -5.64
C SER A 105 0.77 2.53 -4.16
N GLN A 106 0.10 1.54 -3.56
CA GLN A 106 -0.16 1.52 -2.13
C GLN A 106 1.14 1.45 -1.32
N ALA A 107 2.03 0.52 -1.67
CA ALA A 107 3.33 0.37 -1.01
C ALA A 107 4.21 1.62 -1.16
N ALA A 108 4.25 2.20 -2.37
CA ALA A 108 4.98 3.43 -2.66
C ALA A 108 4.40 4.65 -1.91
N TYR A 109 3.08 4.71 -1.73
CA TYR A 109 2.43 5.79 -0.99
C TYR A 109 2.74 5.70 0.51
N LEU A 110 2.73 4.50 1.09
CA LEU A 110 3.17 4.28 2.47
C LEU A 110 4.65 4.61 2.65
N GLU A 111 5.51 4.23 1.72
CA GLU A 111 6.93 4.60 1.75
C GLU A 111 7.11 6.12 1.67
N SER A 112 6.35 6.78 0.80
CA SER A 112 6.38 8.24 0.71
C SER A 112 5.94 8.93 2.00
N LEU A 113 4.90 8.42 2.66
CA LEU A 113 4.45 8.95 3.94
C LEU A 113 5.51 8.73 5.03
N ARG A 114 6.09 7.54 5.08
CA ARG A 114 7.15 7.19 6.02
C ARG A 114 8.36 8.11 5.88
N GLU A 115 8.81 8.34 4.65
CA GLU A 115 9.94 9.24 4.40
C GLU A 115 9.61 10.69 4.77
N PHE A 116 8.40 11.15 4.46
CA PHE A 116 7.92 12.46 4.90
C PHE A 116 7.96 12.58 6.44
N VAL A 117 7.44 11.59 7.16
CA VAL A 117 7.45 11.59 8.64
C VAL A 117 8.87 11.63 9.19
N LYS A 118 9.79 10.83 8.64
CA LYS A 118 11.21 10.85 9.03
C LYS A 118 11.90 12.20 8.80
N GLN A 119 11.54 12.90 7.73
CA GLN A 119 12.04 14.25 7.44
C GLN A 119 11.43 15.33 8.35
N HIS A 120 10.37 15.00 9.11
CA HIS A 120 9.65 15.91 9.97
C HIS A 120 9.48 15.33 11.39
N PRO A 121 10.53 15.36 12.25
CA PRO A 121 10.52 14.73 13.57
C PRO A 121 9.38 15.20 14.50
N LYS A 122 8.92 16.45 14.35
CA LYS A 122 7.75 16.95 15.10
C LYS A 122 6.46 16.22 14.73
N ILE A 123 6.30 15.84 13.46
CA ILE A 123 5.15 15.07 12.98
C ILE A 123 5.26 13.63 13.49
N GLU A 124 6.45 13.03 13.46
CA GLU A 124 6.70 11.71 14.02
C GLU A 124 6.33 11.62 15.50
N GLN A 125 6.86 12.53 16.32
CA GLN A 125 6.56 12.61 17.75
C GLN A 125 5.05 12.82 18.01
N TRP A 126 4.41 13.66 17.20
CA TRP A 126 2.97 13.88 17.28
C TRP A 126 2.17 12.61 16.96
N LEU A 127 2.53 11.87 15.90
CA LEU A 127 1.88 10.61 15.55
C LEU A 127 2.02 9.57 16.67
N ILE A 128 3.24 9.40 17.21
CA ILE A 128 3.50 8.48 18.34
C ILE A 128 2.65 8.85 19.55
N ALA A 129 2.55 10.14 19.89
CA ALA A 129 1.71 10.60 21.00
C ALA A 129 0.21 10.34 20.77
N LYS A 130 -0.23 10.22 19.51
CA LYS A 130 -1.63 9.93 19.16
C LYS A 130 -1.97 8.45 19.15
N ASP A 131 -0.99 7.55 19.07
CA ASP A 131 -1.21 6.09 18.95
C ASP A 131 -2.02 5.49 20.11
N SER A 132 -1.89 6.05 21.32
CA SER A 132 -2.63 5.59 22.49
C SER A 132 -4.06 6.15 22.59
N THR A 133 -4.47 7.02 21.68
CA THR A 133 -5.79 7.66 21.72
C THR A 133 -6.88 6.74 21.12
N PRO A 134 -8.15 6.83 21.58
CA PRO A 134 -9.26 6.09 20.96
C PRO A 134 -9.43 6.36 19.45
N GLN A 135 -9.13 7.60 19.03
CA GLN A 135 -9.19 8.03 17.63
C GLN A 135 -8.20 7.23 16.76
N ALA A 136 -7.04 6.84 17.32
CA ALA A 136 -6.06 6.03 16.61
C ALA A 136 -6.55 4.60 16.28
N ARG A 137 -7.67 4.15 16.84
CA ARG A 137 -8.25 2.82 16.57
C ARG A 137 -9.53 2.86 15.74
N THR A 138 -9.99 4.06 15.37
CA THR A 138 -11.26 4.23 14.65
C THR A 138 -11.01 4.35 13.14
N ILE A 139 -11.56 3.43 12.37
CA ILE A 139 -11.48 3.42 10.90
C ILE A 139 -12.28 4.57 10.30
N THR A 140 -11.72 5.27 9.32
CA THR A 140 -12.43 6.33 8.57
C THR A 140 -13.16 5.76 7.35
N LEU A 141 -14.30 6.35 6.98
CA LEU A 141 -15.06 5.97 5.77
C LEU A 141 -14.22 6.06 4.48
N PRO A 142 -13.39 7.10 4.27
CA PRO A 142 -12.55 7.17 3.08
C PRO A 142 -11.53 6.04 2.95
N VAL A 143 -11.03 5.48 4.06
CA VAL A 143 -10.15 4.30 3.98
C VAL A 143 -10.94 3.05 3.61
N LYS A 144 -12.15 2.87 4.15
CA LYS A 144 -13.03 1.77 3.72
C LYS A 144 -13.36 1.84 2.23
N ALA A 145 -13.51 3.04 1.69
CA ALA A 145 -13.78 3.23 0.25
C ALA A 145 -12.64 2.75 -0.65
N LEU A 146 -11.41 2.60 -0.13
CA LEU A 146 -10.29 2.08 -0.92
C LEU A 146 -10.47 0.61 -1.33
N SER A 147 -11.19 -0.20 -0.54
CA SER A 147 -11.38 -1.63 -0.85
C SER A 147 -12.29 -1.85 -2.07
N ILE A 148 -13.15 -0.88 -2.37
CA ILE A 148 -14.05 -0.91 -3.52
C ILE A 148 -13.56 -0.04 -4.68
N PHE A 149 -12.40 0.62 -4.54
CA PHE A 149 -11.82 1.42 -5.62
C PHE A 149 -11.38 0.50 -6.76
N GLU A 150 -11.80 0.82 -7.97
CA GLU A 150 -11.46 0.08 -9.17
C GLU A 150 -10.47 0.88 -10.01
N LEU A 151 -9.40 0.21 -10.45
CA LEU A 151 -8.36 0.77 -11.29
C LEU A 151 -8.41 0.14 -12.67
N THR A 152 -8.56 0.96 -13.70
CA THR A 152 -8.42 0.52 -15.10
C THR A 152 -6.96 0.53 -15.54
N GLU A 153 -6.63 -0.17 -16.63
CA GLU A 153 -5.27 -0.15 -17.17
C GLU A 153 -4.83 1.24 -17.65
N GLN A 154 -5.75 2.03 -18.22
CA GLN A 154 -5.45 3.40 -18.64
C GLN A 154 -5.07 4.27 -17.44
N GLU A 155 -5.82 4.17 -16.33
CA GLU A 155 -5.50 4.87 -15.09
C GLU A 155 -4.22 4.36 -14.45
N ALA A 156 -3.95 3.05 -14.55
CA ALA A 156 -2.69 2.46 -14.09
C ALA A 156 -1.49 3.05 -14.83
N ARG A 157 -1.56 3.16 -16.17
CA ARG A 157 -0.53 3.82 -17.00
C ARG A 157 -0.35 5.29 -16.62
N LEU A 158 -1.43 6.03 -16.40
CA LEU A 158 -1.33 7.41 -15.94
C LEU A 158 -0.64 7.49 -14.57
N ALA A 159 -0.99 6.60 -13.65
CA ALA A 159 -0.44 6.58 -12.30
C ALA A 159 1.07 6.26 -12.27
N THR A 160 1.59 5.44 -13.19
CA THR A 160 3.04 5.17 -13.25
C THR A 160 3.86 6.38 -13.69
N LEU A 161 3.28 7.25 -14.52
CA LEU A 161 3.94 8.46 -15.02
C LEU A 161 3.71 9.65 -14.07
N HIS A 162 2.47 9.86 -13.66
CA HIS A 162 1.98 11.03 -12.96
C HIS A 162 1.01 10.64 -11.82
N PHE A 163 1.48 9.82 -10.87
CA PHE A 163 0.68 9.37 -9.72
C PHE A 163 -0.11 10.49 -9.08
N HIS A 164 0.54 11.61 -8.74
CA HIS A 164 -0.09 12.76 -8.08
C HIS A 164 -1.26 13.42 -8.84
N GLN A 165 -1.44 13.12 -10.14
CA GLN A 165 -2.54 13.59 -10.98
C GLN A 165 -3.60 12.51 -11.25
N SER A 166 -3.40 11.30 -10.72
CA SER A 166 -4.28 10.15 -10.95
C SER A 166 -5.43 10.08 -9.94
N ALA A 167 -6.49 9.36 -10.31
CA ALA A 167 -7.58 9.01 -9.40
C ALA A 167 -7.10 8.24 -8.15
N LEU A 168 -6.01 7.47 -8.26
CA LEU A 168 -5.39 6.81 -7.10
C LEU A 168 -4.85 7.82 -6.09
N ALA A 169 -4.14 8.86 -6.55
CA ALA A 169 -3.66 9.89 -5.65
C ALA A 169 -4.81 10.62 -4.97
N GLU A 170 -5.89 10.92 -5.69
CA GLU A 170 -7.08 11.52 -5.08
C GLU A 170 -7.66 10.62 -3.99
N ALA A 171 -7.90 9.34 -4.28
CA ALA A 171 -8.43 8.38 -3.33
C ALA A 171 -7.52 8.24 -2.09
N PHE A 172 -6.20 8.08 -2.30
CA PHE A 172 -5.24 7.87 -1.21
C PHE A 172 -5.05 9.15 -0.38
N ASN A 173 -5.05 10.32 -1.02
CA ASN A 173 -5.00 11.60 -0.33
C ASN A 173 -6.25 11.83 0.50
N ASN A 174 -7.43 11.47 -0.01
CA ASN A 174 -8.68 11.58 0.74
C ASN A 174 -8.66 10.70 1.99
N ALA A 175 -8.19 9.46 1.86
CA ALA A 175 -8.01 8.51 2.95
C ALA A 175 -7.04 9.03 4.03
N LEU A 176 -5.82 9.42 3.64
CA LEU A 176 -4.82 9.92 4.56
C LEU A 176 -5.21 11.27 5.18
N ARG A 177 -5.81 12.18 4.40
CA ARG A 177 -6.27 13.48 4.92
C ARG A 177 -7.33 13.31 5.99
N ALA A 178 -8.35 12.49 5.73
CA ALA A 178 -9.40 12.21 6.70
C ALA A 178 -8.81 11.61 7.99
N ARG A 179 -7.86 10.70 7.86
CA ARG A 179 -7.15 10.11 8.99
C ARG A 179 -6.37 11.13 9.80
N LEU A 180 -5.59 11.98 9.14
CA LEU A 180 -4.82 13.03 9.80
C LEU A 180 -5.74 14.02 10.56
N VAL A 181 -6.83 14.47 9.92
CA VAL A 181 -7.82 15.34 10.57
C VAL A 181 -8.45 14.67 11.79
N GLN A 182 -8.79 13.39 11.70
CA GLN A 182 -9.32 12.61 12.83
C GLN A 182 -8.34 12.55 14.02
N LEU A 183 -7.02 12.54 13.77
CA LEU A 183 -5.99 12.58 14.81
C LEU A 183 -5.77 13.99 15.39
N GLY A 184 -6.43 15.00 14.83
CA GLY A 184 -6.49 16.37 15.36
C GLY A 184 -5.60 17.38 14.65
N THR A 185 -5.16 17.13 13.41
CA THR A 185 -4.60 18.19 12.57
C THR A 185 -5.70 18.96 11.84
N THR A 186 -5.36 20.12 11.29
CA THR A 186 -6.28 20.93 10.47
C THR A 186 -6.39 20.34 9.07
N PHE A 187 -7.47 20.65 8.37
CA PHE A 187 -7.67 20.21 6.99
C PHE A 187 -6.55 20.72 6.08
N GLU A 188 -6.14 21.97 6.23
CA GLU A 188 -5.11 22.62 5.42
C GLU A 188 -3.73 21.98 5.63
N GLN A 189 -3.39 21.64 6.88
CA GLN A 189 -2.15 20.92 7.17
C GLN A 189 -2.18 19.51 6.59
N ALA A 190 -3.28 18.79 6.79
CA ALA A 190 -3.46 17.45 6.25
C ALA A 190 -3.40 17.46 4.70
N GLU A 191 -3.98 18.46 4.05
CA GLU A 191 -3.91 18.63 2.59
C GLU A 191 -2.49 18.90 2.10
N ARG A 192 -1.72 19.75 2.80
CA ARG A 192 -0.31 20.00 2.45
C ARG A 192 0.52 18.72 2.56
N ILE A 193 0.33 17.94 3.63
CA ILE A 193 1.01 16.66 3.84
C ILE A 193 0.69 15.71 2.68
N THR A 194 -0.59 15.48 2.39
CA THR A 194 -0.99 14.52 1.35
C THR A 194 -0.52 14.93 -0.05
N LYS A 195 -0.51 16.24 -0.38
CA LYS A 195 0.07 16.74 -1.64
C LYS A 195 1.56 16.41 -1.77
N VAL A 196 2.34 16.55 -0.70
CA VAL A 196 3.77 16.22 -0.71
C VAL A 196 3.96 14.70 -0.83
N VAL A 197 3.19 13.92 -0.07
CA VAL A 197 3.21 12.46 -0.13
C VAL A 197 2.89 11.98 -1.55
N ALA A 198 1.78 12.40 -2.15
CA ALA A 198 1.42 12.00 -3.52
C ALA A 198 2.48 12.38 -4.57
N LYS A 199 3.10 13.56 -4.45
CA LYS A 199 4.19 13.96 -5.35
C LYS A 199 5.41 13.04 -5.22
N ASN A 200 5.77 12.69 -3.98
CA ASN A 200 6.92 11.85 -3.69
C ASN A 200 6.64 10.36 -3.97
N THR A 201 5.39 9.90 -3.97
CA THR A 201 5.00 8.53 -4.35
C THR A 201 5.53 8.14 -5.73
N ASN A 202 5.56 9.08 -6.68
CA ASN A 202 6.02 8.82 -8.05
C ASN A 202 7.43 8.22 -8.11
N ARG A 203 8.36 8.68 -7.26
CA ARG A 203 9.74 8.14 -7.26
C ARG A 203 9.77 6.71 -6.74
N HIS A 204 9.01 6.43 -5.68
CA HIS A 204 8.95 5.13 -5.02
C HIS A 204 8.23 4.10 -5.90
N LEU A 205 7.21 4.54 -6.64
CA LEU A 205 6.51 3.72 -7.63
C LEU A 205 7.45 3.34 -8.77
N LYS A 206 8.28 4.28 -9.27
CA LYS A 206 9.30 3.96 -10.29
C LYS A 206 10.33 2.96 -9.78
N THR A 207 10.78 3.09 -8.54
CA THR A 207 11.67 2.10 -7.91
C THR A 207 10.99 0.73 -7.85
N ALA A 208 9.74 0.66 -7.38
CA ALA A 208 8.99 -0.60 -7.31
C ALA A 208 8.84 -1.27 -8.69
N ILE A 209 8.56 -0.50 -9.73
CA ILE A 209 8.45 -0.98 -11.11
C ILE A 209 9.80 -1.50 -11.62
N ALA A 210 10.89 -0.79 -11.34
CA ALA A 210 12.23 -1.22 -11.74
C ALA A 210 12.62 -2.54 -11.06
N ASP A 211 12.28 -2.69 -9.78
CA ASP A 211 12.59 -3.87 -8.96
C ASP A 211 11.74 -5.10 -9.32
N ALA A 212 10.51 -4.92 -9.84
CA ALA A 212 9.67 -6.03 -10.28
C ALA A 212 10.10 -6.67 -11.61
N GLY A 213 11.12 -6.11 -12.27
CA GLY A 213 11.75 -6.72 -13.44
C GLY A 213 11.07 -6.43 -14.78
N ASP A 214 11.57 -7.08 -15.83
CA ASP A 214 11.35 -6.66 -17.21
C ASP A 214 9.94 -6.99 -17.75
N SER A 215 9.24 -7.96 -17.17
CA SER A 215 7.86 -8.29 -17.57
C SER A 215 6.91 -7.08 -17.42
N LEU A 216 6.99 -6.37 -16.28
CA LEU A 216 6.17 -5.17 -16.06
C LEU A 216 6.63 -3.99 -16.93
N LYS A 217 7.93 -3.88 -17.20
CA LYS A 217 8.47 -2.86 -18.12
C LYS A 217 7.97 -3.09 -19.54
N HIS A 218 7.94 -4.33 -20.01
CA HIS A 218 7.40 -4.67 -21.32
C HIS A 218 5.91 -4.34 -21.46
N GLN A 219 5.09 -4.55 -20.42
CA GLN A 219 3.68 -4.13 -20.44
C GLN A 219 3.51 -2.60 -20.48
N LEU A 220 4.46 -1.85 -19.91
CA LEU A 220 4.49 -0.38 -19.96
C LEU A 220 4.99 0.16 -21.31
N GLU A 221 5.88 -0.56 -21.99
CA GLU A 221 6.50 -0.17 -23.26
C GLU A 221 5.75 -0.67 -24.50
N GLY A 222 5.10 -1.84 -24.42
CA GLY A 222 4.49 -2.55 -25.56
C GLY A 222 3.32 -1.85 -26.25
N ASP A 223 2.68 -0.87 -25.60
CA ASP A 223 1.56 -0.10 -26.15
C ASP A 223 1.97 1.29 -26.68
N ARG A 224 3.28 1.53 -26.90
CA ARG A 224 3.78 2.74 -27.59
C ARG A 224 3.80 2.63 -29.12
N LEU A 225 3.16 1.61 -29.70
CA LEU A 225 3.02 1.38 -31.14
C LEU A 225 1.57 1.47 -31.59
#